data_AF-A0AA88VCM5-F1
#
_entry.id   AF-A0AA88VCM5-F1
#
_cell.length_a   1.000
_cell.length_b   1.000
_cell.length_c   1.000
_cell.angle_alpha   90.00
_cell.angle_beta   90.00
_cell.angle_gamma   90.00
#
_symmetry.space_group_name_H-M   'P 1'
#
loop_
_entity.id
_entity.type
_entity.pdbx_description
1 polymer ?
#
loop_
_entity_poly.entity_id
_entity_poly.type
_entity_poly.pdbx_seq_one_letter_code
_entity_poly.pdbx_strand_id
1 'polypeptide(L)'
;METGGPPPRNRNPSALTRLNTYVAQTRAGKRFKLAERNTTFTTELRAGTATFLTMAYILAVNASILSDSGGPCSVSDCIPLCSDSTVSASNCSGPNLSLIQPDDSCKFSPVNPGYTACLEKVRKDLIVATVASSLIGCVIMGTFANLPLALAPGMGTNAYFAYTVVGFHGSGNVSYKSALAAVFIEGLIFLAISAIGLRAKLAKLVPKPVRISSSAGIGLFLAFIGLQNNQGIGLIGYSSSTLVTLGACPSSSRAALAPVLTSANGTVSLLPGGTVSGDILCLHDRMESPTFWLGVVGFVIIAYCLVKNIKGAMIYGIVFVTAVSWFRNTKVTVFPDTVAGDSAYQYFKKVVDVHTIESTAGALSFKNIGKGYFWEALVTFLYVDILDTTGTLYSMARFAGFTDENGDFEGQYFAFMSDASSIVVGSLLGTSPVTAFIESSTGIREGGRTGLTALTVAGYFLLAFFFTPLLASIPAWAVGPPLILVGVLMMRSVVEIEWDDMRQAIPAFMTLILMPFTYSIAYGLIGGIGTYMVLNLWDWGVGFLRKFGILKGVKSNNGNLEEGEINGARRDVSAKPIEV
;
A
#
# COMPACT_ATOMS: atom_id res chain seq x y z
N MET A 1 45.68 16.44 -51.11
CA MET A 1 46.51 16.40 -49.90
C MET A 1 45.77 17.21 -48.86
N GLU A 2 44.79 16.62 -48.18
CA GLU A 2 44.16 17.19 -47.00
C GLU A 2 44.13 16.10 -45.94
N THR A 3 44.57 16.52 -44.77
CA THR A 3 45.23 15.72 -43.74
C THR A 3 44.23 14.91 -42.92
N GLY A 4 44.49 13.60 -42.81
CA GLY A 4 43.79 12.73 -41.86
C GLY A 4 43.91 13.26 -40.44
N GLY A 5 42.76 13.55 -39.83
CA GLY A 5 42.68 13.85 -38.40
C GLY A 5 43.22 12.67 -37.57
N PRO A 6 43.78 12.94 -36.38
CA PRO A 6 44.37 11.90 -35.55
C PRO A 6 43.30 10.88 -35.14
N PRO A 7 43.66 9.58 -35.01
CA PRO A 7 42.72 8.56 -34.53
C PRO A 7 42.22 8.95 -33.13
N PRO A 8 40.96 8.62 -32.78
CA PRO A 8 40.40 8.98 -31.48
C PRO A 8 41.30 8.43 -30.37
N ARG A 9 41.76 9.33 -29.49
CA ARG A 9 42.54 9.00 -28.29
C ARG A 9 41.85 7.86 -27.54
N ASN A 10 42.55 6.75 -27.38
CA ASN A 10 42.14 5.59 -26.60
C ASN A 10 41.94 6.00 -25.13
N ARG A 11 40.74 6.50 -24.80
CA ARG A 11 40.37 6.83 -23.42
C ARG A 11 40.29 5.51 -22.67
N ASN A 12 41.23 5.29 -21.75
CA ASN A 12 41.16 4.19 -20.81
C ASN A 12 39.72 4.12 -20.26
N PRO A 13 39.03 2.96 -20.38
CA PRO A 13 37.65 2.87 -19.92
C PRO A 13 37.60 3.24 -18.44
N SER A 14 36.63 4.08 -18.07
CA SER A 14 36.43 4.52 -16.69
C SER A 14 36.39 3.32 -15.74
N ALA A 15 36.76 3.50 -14.47
CA ALA A 15 36.72 2.42 -13.49
C ALA A 15 35.34 1.74 -13.42
N LEU A 16 34.25 2.51 -13.54
CA LEU A 16 32.88 2.01 -13.61
C LEU A 16 32.63 1.18 -14.86
N THR A 17 33.16 1.59 -16.01
CA THR A 17 33.05 0.83 -17.27
C THR A 17 33.77 -0.51 -17.16
N ARG A 18 34.97 -0.54 -16.54
CA ARG A 18 35.73 -1.79 -16.31
C ARG A 18 34.98 -2.75 -15.38
N LEU A 19 34.43 -2.23 -14.28
CA LEU A 19 33.62 -3.01 -13.34
C LEU A 19 32.38 -3.60 -14.03
N ASN A 20 31.66 -2.78 -14.81
CA ASN A 20 30.47 -3.22 -15.52
C ASN A 20 30.76 -4.33 -16.55
N THR A 21 31.81 -4.16 -17.36
CA THR A 21 32.21 -5.19 -18.34
C THR A 21 32.68 -6.47 -17.64
N TYR A 22 33.42 -6.34 -16.53
CA TYR A 22 33.85 -7.48 -15.73
C TYR A 22 32.65 -8.25 -15.18
N VAL A 23 31.73 -7.57 -14.48
CA VAL A 23 30.54 -8.21 -13.88
C VAL A 23 29.65 -8.83 -14.94
N ALA A 24 29.45 -8.19 -16.10
CA ALA A 24 28.66 -8.74 -17.19
C ALA A 24 29.19 -10.09 -17.71
N GLN A 25 30.51 -10.32 -17.67
CA GLN A 25 31.14 -11.58 -18.10
C GLN A 25 31.12 -12.67 -17.03
N THR A 26 30.90 -12.31 -15.75
CA THR A 26 30.82 -13.28 -14.65
C THR A 26 29.57 -14.17 -14.74
N ARG A 27 29.57 -15.27 -13.96
CA ARG A 27 28.38 -16.13 -13.80
C ARG A 27 27.15 -15.35 -13.32
N ALA A 28 27.33 -14.35 -12.44
CA ALA A 28 26.25 -13.50 -11.97
C ALA A 28 25.69 -12.66 -13.13
N GLY A 29 26.53 -11.97 -13.90
CA GLY A 29 26.07 -11.17 -15.05
C GLY A 29 25.31 -11.97 -16.11
N LYS A 30 25.75 -13.21 -16.36
CA LYS A 30 25.04 -14.15 -17.24
C LYS A 30 23.71 -14.63 -16.64
N ARG A 31 23.65 -14.95 -15.34
CA ARG A 31 22.43 -15.36 -14.63
C ARG A 31 21.34 -14.28 -14.69
N PHE A 32 21.72 -13.02 -14.48
CA PHE A 32 20.80 -11.87 -14.51
C PHE A 32 20.53 -11.33 -15.92
N LYS A 33 21.13 -11.93 -16.97
CA LYS A 33 20.97 -11.52 -18.37
C LYS A 33 21.29 -10.03 -18.61
N LEU A 34 22.33 -9.50 -17.96
CA LEU A 34 22.65 -8.05 -17.99
C LEU A 34 22.87 -7.55 -19.43
N ALA A 35 23.61 -8.30 -20.25
CA ALA A 35 23.88 -7.95 -21.64
C ALA A 35 22.62 -8.04 -22.52
N GLU A 36 21.80 -9.09 -22.36
CA GLU A 36 20.56 -9.28 -23.14
C GLU A 36 19.52 -8.19 -22.83
N ARG A 37 19.46 -7.74 -21.57
CA ARG A 37 18.50 -6.71 -21.13
C ARG A 37 19.01 -5.27 -21.26
N ASN A 38 20.17 -5.08 -21.90
CA ASN A 38 20.80 -3.77 -22.13
C ASN A 38 20.95 -2.95 -20.83
N THR A 39 21.41 -3.57 -19.75
CA THR A 39 21.64 -2.92 -18.45
C THR A 39 23.05 -3.22 -17.92
N THR A 40 23.48 -2.46 -16.92
CA THR A 40 24.80 -2.61 -16.29
C THR A 40 24.68 -2.77 -14.78
N PHE A 41 25.66 -3.42 -14.15
CA PHE A 41 25.68 -3.63 -12.70
C PHE A 41 25.49 -2.34 -11.90
N THR A 42 26.17 -1.25 -12.29
CA THR A 42 26.02 0.05 -11.62
C THR A 42 24.64 0.68 -11.83
N THR A 43 24.00 0.41 -12.97
CA THR A 43 22.65 0.92 -13.27
C THR A 43 21.63 0.20 -12.42
N GLU A 44 21.74 -1.13 -12.29
CA GLU A 44 20.89 -1.94 -11.40
C GLU A 44 21.04 -1.54 -9.93
N LEU A 45 22.26 -1.29 -9.46
CA LEU A 45 22.48 -0.82 -8.09
C LEU A 45 21.80 0.55 -7.87
N ARG A 46 21.99 1.49 -8.79
CA ARG A 46 21.36 2.82 -8.73
C ARG A 46 19.84 2.75 -8.80
N ALA A 47 19.31 1.88 -9.67
CA ALA A 47 17.89 1.62 -9.79
C ALA A 47 17.33 1.03 -8.49
N GLY A 48 18.01 0.06 -7.89
CA GLY A 48 17.63 -0.53 -6.61
C GLY A 48 17.67 0.48 -5.47
N THR A 49 18.66 1.37 -5.43
CA THR A 49 18.67 2.50 -4.50
C THR A 49 17.45 3.40 -4.72
N ALA A 50 17.14 3.79 -5.97
CA ALA A 50 15.99 4.64 -6.24
C ALA A 50 14.65 3.98 -5.84
N THR A 51 14.48 2.68 -6.13
CA THR A 51 13.32 1.91 -5.69
C THR A 51 13.22 1.84 -4.18
N PHE A 52 14.30 1.49 -3.47
CA PHE A 52 14.26 1.46 -2.01
C PHE A 52 13.94 2.83 -1.43
N LEU A 53 14.57 3.89 -1.93
CA LEU A 53 14.33 5.23 -1.40
C LEU A 53 12.87 5.66 -1.59
N THR A 54 12.25 5.30 -2.71
CA THR A 54 10.83 5.63 -2.94
C THR A 54 9.87 4.77 -2.13
N MET A 55 10.29 3.57 -1.71
CA MET A 55 9.50 2.64 -0.90
C MET A 55 9.76 2.74 0.61
N ALA A 56 10.85 3.37 1.06
CA ALA A 56 11.31 3.35 2.46
C ALA A 56 10.24 3.81 3.47
N TYR A 57 9.30 4.64 3.03
CA TYR A 57 8.18 5.11 3.84
C TYR A 57 7.29 3.95 4.34
N ILE A 58 7.22 2.82 3.63
CA ILE A 58 6.41 1.64 3.99
C ILE A 58 6.74 1.08 5.38
N LEU A 59 8.00 1.24 5.81
CA LEU A 59 8.48 0.81 7.11
C LEU A 59 7.69 1.46 8.24
N ALA A 60 7.33 2.74 8.08
CA ALA A 60 6.51 3.47 9.04
C ALA A 60 5.02 3.28 8.77
N VAL A 61 4.58 3.35 7.51
CA VAL A 61 3.15 3.33 7.16
C VAL A 61 2.49 2.02 7.53
N ASN A 62 3.11 0.89 7.15
CA ASN A 62 2.53 -0.41 7.40
C ASN A 62 2.32 -0.67 8.89
N ALA A 63 3.35 -0.37 9.69
CA ALA A 63 3.27 -0.48 11.15
C ALA A 63 2.20 0.42 11.75
N SER A 64 2.05 1.65 11.24
CA SER A 64 1.02 2.60 11.69
C SER A 64 -0.39 2.08 11.39
N ILE A 65 -0.67 1.70 10.13
CA ILE A 65 -1.98 1.20 9.70
C ILE A 65 -2.37 -0.09 10.44
N LEU A 66 -1.46 -1.05 10.56
CA LEU A 66 -1.76 -2.30 11.24
C LEU A 66 -1.87 -2.14 12.76
N SER A 67 -1.17 -1.17 13.36
CA SER A 67 -1.34 -0.86 14.79
C SER A 67 -2.71 -0.27 15.11
N ASP A 68 -3.34 0.47 14.18
CA ASP A 68 -4.70 1.00 14.34
C ASP A 68 -5.75 -0.10 14.48
N SER A 69 -5.50 -1.29 13.93
CA SER A 69 -6.39 -2.43 14.09
C SER A 69 -6.33 -3.03 15.51
N GLY A 70 -5.46 -2.52 16.38
CA GLY A 70 -5.18 -3.06 17.71
C GLY A 70 -4.17 -4.20 17.73
N GLY A 71 -3.73 -4.71 16.57
CA GLY A 71 -2.81 -5.84 16.48
C GLY A 71 -3.26 -7.06 17.30
N PRO A 72 -2.32 -7.83 17.88
CA PRO A 72 -2.65 -8.92 18.80
C PRO A 72 -3.07 -8.47 20.21
N CYS A 73 -3.12 -7.16 20.51
CA CYS A 73 -3.45 -6.63 21.83
C CYS A 73 -4.92 -6.90 22.19
N SER A 74 -5.18 -7.15 23.47
CA SER A 74 -6.52 -7.43 23.98
C SER A 74 -6.77 -6.77 25.33
N VAL A 75 -7.97 -6.98 25.90
CA VAL A 75 -8.35 -6.41 27.21
C VAL A 75 -7.41 -6.87 28.33
N SER A 76 -6.72 -8.02 28.18
CA SER A 76 -5.74 -8.50 29.17
C SER A 76 -4.51 -7.61 29.30
N ASP A 77 -4.22 -6.78 28.28
CA ASP A 77 -3.07 -5.88 28.29
C ASP A 77 -3.40 -4.53 28.95
N CYS A 78 -4.68 -4.30 29.26
CA CYS A 78 -5.13 -3.13 29.98
C CYS A 78 -4.80 -3.25 31.48
N ILE A 79 -4.34 -2.15 32.08
CA ILE A 79 -4.10 -2.07 33.52
C ILE A 79 -5.36 -1.58 34.25
N PRO A 80 -5.64 -2.05 35.47
CA PRO A 80 -6.74 -1.49 36.27
C PRO A 80 -6.46 0.00 36.56
N LEU A 81 -7.51 0.82 36.59
CA LEU A 81 -7.43 2.26 36.86
C LEU A 81 -8.28 2.62 38.08
N CYS A 82 -7.92 3.70 38.76
CA CYS A 82 -8.76 4.25 39.83
C CYS A 82 -9.77 5.27 39.23
N SER A 83 -10.88 5.51 39.92
CA SER A 83 -11.84 6.56 39.53
C SER A 83 -11.23 7.96 39.46
N ASP A 84 -10.15 8.19 40.23
CA ASP A 84 -9.28 9.36 40.10
C ASP A 84 -8.01 8.98 39.33
N SER A 85 -7.78 9.61 38.17
CA SER A 85 -6.62 9.37 37.30
C SER A 85 -5.28 9.76 37.93
N THR A 86 -5.28 10.53 39.02
CA THR A 86 -4.05 10.93 39.73
C THR A 86 -3.56 9.88 40.73
N VAL A 87 -4.39 8.88 41.04
CA VAL A 87 -4.11 7.84 42.04
C VAL A 87 -3.81 6.52 41.35
N SER A 88 -2.69 5.87 41.70
CA SER A 88 -2.35 4.56 41.17
C SER A 88 -3.35 3.50 41.62
N ALA A 89 -3.57 2.48 40.79
CA ALA A 89 -4.49 1.38 41.08
C ALA A 89 -4.19 0.67 42.43
N SER A 90 -2.93 0.62 42.83
CA SER A 90 -2.48 0.06 44.11
C SER A 90 -2.93 0.86 45.34
N ASN A 91 -3.14 2.18 45.17
CA ASN A 91 -3.46 3.11 46.26
C ASN A 91 -4.93 3.58 46.18
N CYS A 92 -5.73 2.94 45.31
CA CYS A 92 -7.14 3.21 45.13
C CYS A 92 -7.94 2.60 46.30
N SER A 93 -7.85 3.21 47.47
CA SER A 93 -8.53 2.78 48.68
C SER A 93 -9.04 4.01 49.43
N GLY A 94 -10.33 4.32 49.26
CA GLY A 94 -10.97 5.46 49.90
C GLY A 94 -12.49 5.46 49.69
N PRO A 95 -13.26 6.20 50.50
CA PRO A 95 -14.73 6.18 50.46
C PRO A 95 -15.33 6.71 49.14
N ASN A 96 -14.58 7.51 48.37
CA ASN A 96 -14.98 8.03 47.05
C ASN A 96 -14.12 7.49 45.88
N LEU A 97 -13.31 6.45 46.13
CA LEU A 97 -12.40 5.87 45.14
C LEU A 97 -12.84 4.45 44.80
N SER A 98 -13.11 4.20 43.52
CA SER A 98 -13.47 2.87 43.03
C SER A 98 -12.43 2.37 42.04
N LEU A 99 -11.99 1.12 42.23
CA LEU A 99 -11.13 0.44 41.27
C LEU A 99 -11.95 0.03 40.05
N ILE A 100 -11.57 0.52 38.88
CA ILE A 100 -12.20 0.21 37.60
C ILE A 100 -11.38 -0.93 36.96
N GLN A 101 -11.99 -2.11 36.89
CA GLN A 101 -11.44 -3.24 36.15
C GLN A 101 -11.51 -2.97 34.64
N PRO A 102 -10.51 -3.39 33.86
CA PRO A 102 -10.51 -3.16 32.43
C PRO A 102 -11.61 -3.99 31.75
N ASP A 103 -12.39 -3.32 30.91
CA ASP A 103 -13.40 -3.92 30.04
C ASP A 103 -13.06 -3.57 28.57
N ASP A 104 -13.83 -4.04 27.59
CA ASP A 104 -13.59 -3.75 26.16
C ASP A 104 -13.52 -2.26 25.81
N SER A 105 -14.07 -1.39 26.66
CA SER A 105 -13.92 0.07 26.55
C SER A 105 -12.48 0.55 26.72
N CYS A 106 -11.59 -0.23 27.34
CA CYS A 106 -10.20 0.14 27.62
C CYS A 106 -9.35 0.36 26.35
N LYS A 107 -9.81 -0.19 25.22
CA LYS A 107 -9.18 -0.07 23.92
C LYS A 107 -9.44 1.30 23.26
N PHE A 108 -10.50 1.99 23.65
CA PHE A 108 -10.99 3.20 22.99
C PHE A 108 -10.74 4.43 23.85
N SER A 109 -10.85 5.62 23.24
CA SER A 109 -10.49 6.87 23.92
C SER A 109 -11.41 7.17 25.11
N PRO A 110 -10.85 7.55 26.28
CA PRO A 110 -9.42 7.65 26.61
C PRO A 110 -8.75 6.27 26.75
N VAL A 111 -7.74 6.02 25.91
CA VAL A 111 -7.11 4.69 25.79
C VAL A 111 -6.31 4.36 27.04
N ASN A 112 -6.47 3.14 27.53
CA ASN A 112 -5.77 2.67 28.73
C ASN A 112 -4.24 2.67 28.52
N PRO A 113 -3.44 3.15 29.49
CA PRO A 113 -1.98 3.20 29.34
C PRO A 113 -1.32 1.85 29.06
N GLY A 114 -1.85 0.76 29.64
CA GLY A 114 -1.34 -0.60 29.38
C GLY A 114 -1.60 -1.04 27.94
N TYR A 115 -2.78 -0.73 27.41
CA TYR A 115 -3.11 -0.99 26.02
C TYR A 115 -2.24 -0.17 25.06
N THR A 116 -2.03 1.12 25.34
CA THR A 116 -1.14 1.98 24.56
C THR A 116 0.29 1.44 24.52
N ALA A 117 0.81 0.94 25.65
CA ALA A 117 2.13 0.30 25.70
C ALA A 117 2.18 -0.98 24.83
N CYS A 118 1.11 -1.77 24.81
CA CYS A 118 1.00 -2.91 23.90
C CYS A 118 1.01 -2.47 22.43
N LEU A 119 0.25 -1.43 22.06
CA LEU A 119 0.26 -0.90 20.69
C LEU A 119 1.64 -0.41 20.26
N GLU A 120 2.37 0.28 21.14
CA GLU A 120 3.74 0.73 20.85
C GLU A 120 4.68 -0.45 20.60
N LYS A 121 4.53 -1.53 21.36
CA LYS A 121 5.28 -2.78 21.16
C LYS A 121 4.94 -3.43 19.83
N VAL A 122 3.65 -3.56 19.52
CA VAL A 122 3.15 -4.10 18.25
C VAL A 122 3.67 -3.27 17.08
N ARG A 123 3.63 -1.93 17.16
CA ARG A 123 4.16 -1.04 16.12
C ARG A 123 5.64 -1.32 15.85
N LYS A 124 6.46 -1.53 16.90
CA LYS A 124 7.88 -1.89 16.75
C LYS A 124 8.06 -3.26 16.10
N ASP A 125 7.31 -4.26 16.55
CA ASP A 125 7.30 -5.61 15.97
C ASP A 125 6.96 -5.57 14.47
N LEU A 126 5.96 -4.77 14.09
CA LEU A 126 5.50 -4.64 12.71
C LEU A 126 6.52 -3.98 11.78
N ILE A 127 7.33 -3.03 12.27
CA ILE A 127 8.43 -2.46 11.48
C ILE A 127 9.42 -3.57 11.13
N VAL A 128 9.80 -4.38 12.13
CA VAL A 128 10.73 -5.50 11.94
C VAL A 128 10.13 -6.57 11.02
N ALA A 129 8.84 -6.91 11.20
CA ALA A 129 8.13 -7.84 10.34
C ALA A 129 8.06 -7.33 8.88
N THR A 130 7.86 -6.02 8.68
CA THR A 130 7.87 -5.37 7.36
C THR A 130 9.24 -5.50 6.70
N VAL A 131 10.32 -5.19 7.45
CA VAL A 131 11.70 -5.33 6.96
C VAL A 131 12.00 -6.77 6.56
N ALA A 132 11.73 -7.72 7.45
CA ALA A 132 12.07 -9.13 7.24
C ALA A 132 11.26 -9.76 6.10
N SER A 133 9.95 -9.49 6.03
CA SER A 133 9.10 -9.99 4.96
C SER A 133 9.47 -9.40 3.58
N SER A 134 9.75 -8.09 3.52
CA SER A 134 10.17 -7.41 2.29
C SER A 134 11.56 -7.86 1.84
N LEU A 135 12.49 -8.07 2.78
CA LEU A 135 13.82 -8.64 2.52
C LEU A 135 13.69 -10.00 1.83
N ILE A 136 12.94 -10.93 2.43
CA ILE A 136 12.77 -12.28 1.91
C ILE A 136 12.06 -12.24 0.56
N GLY A 137 10.98 -11.47 0.44
CA GLY A 137 10.24 -11.34 -0.82
C GLY A 137 11.08 -10.76 -1.96
N CYS A 138 11.86 -9.72 -1.70
CA CYS A 138 12.77 -9.14 -2.69
C CYS A 138 13.90 -10.11 -3.08
N VAL A 139 14.41 -10.92 -2.15
CA VAL A 139 15.40 -11.96 -2.46
C VAL A 139 14.79 -13.02 -3.38
N ILE A 140 13.58 -13.50 -3.08
CA ILE A 140 12.92 -14.52 -3.90
C ILE A 140 12.63 -13.96 -5.31
N MET A 141 12.10 -12.74 -5.40
CA MET A 141 11.79 -12.09 -6.69
C MET A 141 13.07 -11.84 -7.51
N GLY A 142 14.11 -11.34 -6.85
CA GLY A 142 15.39 -11.07 -7.50
C GLY A 142 16.07 -12.33 -8.01
N THR A 143 16.09 -13.41 -7.23
CA THR A 143 16.83 -14.64 -7.57
C THR A 143 16.07 -15.58 -8.51
N PHE A 144 14.75 -15.73 -8.34
CA PHE A 144 13.95 -16.70 -9.09
C PHE A 144 13.26 -16.08 -10.31
N ALA A 145 12.55 -14.96 -10.13
CA ALA A 145 11.85 -14.32 -11.24
C ALA A 145 12.78 -13.46 -12.11
N ASN A 146 13.89 -12.98 -11.54
CA ASN A 146 14.83 -12.08 -12.19
C ASN A 146 14.13 -10.82 -12.73
N LEU A 147 13.25 -10.20 -11.94
CA LEU A 147 12.55 -8.97 -12.32
C LEU A 147 12.93 -7.80 -11.40
N PRO A 148 12.95 -6.55 -11.90
CA PRO A 148 13.34 -5.37 -11.12
C PRO A 148 12.23 -4.87 -10.18
N LEU A 149 11.51 -5.81 -9.55
CA LEU A 149 10.33 -5.54 -8.75
C LEU A 149 10.65 -5.79 -7.28
N ALA A 150 10.41 -4.79 -6.45
CA ALA A 150 10.50 -4.93 -5.01
C ALA A 150 9.15 -5.38 -4.44
N LEU A 151 9.21 -6.21 -3.40
CA LEU A 151 8.05 -6.71 -2.68
C LEU A 151 8.02 -6.12 -1.28
N ALA A 152 6.85 -5.67 -0.86
CA ALA A 152 6.58 -5.16 0.48
C ALA A 152 5.10 -5.31 0.83
N PRO A 153 4.70 -5.22 2.11
CA PRO A 153 3.29 -5.25 2.53
C PRO A 153 2.42 -4.27 1.74
N GLY A 154 1.41 -4.77 1.03
CA GLY A 154 0.61 -4.00 0.07
C GLY A 154 -0.28 -2.96 0.75
N MET A 155 -0.05 -1.66 0.53
CA MET A 155 -0.77 -0.66 1.33
C MET A 155 -2.30 -0.71 1.20
N GLY A 156 -2.80 -1.09 0.02
CA GLY A 156 -4.23 -1.30 -0.17
C GLY A 156 -4.77 -2.46 0.66
N THR A 157 -4.13 -3.63 0.56
CA THR A 157 -4.51 -4.82 1.33
C THR A 157 -4.28 -4.63 2.83
N ASN A 158 -3.29 -3.83 3.25
CA ASN A 158 -3.04 -3.44 4.64
C ASN A 158 -4.21 -2.64 5.22
N ALA A 159 -4.69 -1.63 4.49
CA ALA A 159 -5.82 -0.81 4.92
C ALA A 159 -7.12 -1.62 4.97
N TYR A 160 -7.36 -2.48 3.98
CA TYR A 160 -8.50 -3.40 4.00
C TYR A 160 -8.43 -4.37 5.20
N PHE A 161 -7.25 -4.94 5.46
CA PHE A 161 -7.00 -5.81 6.61
C PHE A 161 -7.30 -5.08 7.92
N ALA A 162 -6.72 -3.90 8.13
CA ALA A 162 -6.78 -3.18 9.39
C ALA A 162 -8.17 -2.62 9.67
N TYR A 163 -8.82 -2.03 8.68
CA TYR A 163 -10.03 -1.24 8.90
C TYR A 163 -11.32 -1.95 8.52
N THR A 164 -11.30 -2.86 7.54
CA THR A 164 -12.51 -3.57 7.10
C THR A 164 -12.65 -4.93 7.78
N VAL A 165 -11.56 -5.71 7.86
CA VAL A 165 -11.63 -7.08 8.40
C VAL A 165 -11.49 -7.08 9.92
N VAL A 166 -10.41 -6.49 10.43
CA VAL A 166 -10.15 -6.43 11.88
C VAL A 166 -10.89 -5.27 12.54
N GLY A 167 -11.03 -4.16 11.84
CA GLY A 167 -11.62 -2.93 12.36
C GLY A 167 -10.69 -2.19 13.33
N PHE A 168 -10.97 -0.91 13.53
CA PHE A 168 -10.22 -0.06 14.45
C PHE A 168 -10.24 -0.68 15.87
N HIS A 169 -9.07 -0.93 16.44
CA HIS A 169 -8.88 -1.61 17.73
C HIS A 169 -9.62 -2.95 17.89
N GLY A 170 -9.84 -3.68 16.78
CA GLY A 170 -10.53 -4.97 16.81
C GLY A 170 -12.04 -4.88 16.92
N SER A 171 -12.64 -3.76 16.50
CA SER A 171 -14.09 -3.55 16.44
C SER A 171 -14.81 -4.38 15.36
N GLY A 172 -14.06 -5.00 14.43
CA GLY A 172 -14.60 -5.84 13.37
C GLY A 172 -14.99 -7.25 13.82
N ASN A 173 -15.58 -8.01 12.91
CA ASN A 173 -16.06 -9.36 13.18
C ASN A 173 -14.93 -10.41 13.30
N VAL A 174 -13.73 -10.07 12.83
CA VAL A 174 -12.59 -11.00 12.77
C VAL A 174 -11.45 -10.45 13.62
N SER A 175 -10.92 -11.25 14.55
CA SER A 175 -9.74 -10.84 15.32
C SER A 175 -8.49 -10.80 14.45
N TYR A 176 -7.52 -9.96 14.81
CA TYR A 176 -6.23 -9.84 14.11
C TYR A 176 -5.57 -11.20 13.83
N LYS A 177 -5.53 -12.08 14.85
CA LYS A 177 -4.93 -13.42 14.75
C LYS A 177 -5.65 -14.34 13.78
N SER A 178 -6.98 -14.22 13.68
CA SER A 178 -7.77 -14.97 12.70
C SER A 178 -7.66 -14.39 11.30
N ALA A 179 -7.57 -13.07 11.16
CA ALA A 179 -7.31 -12.42 9.88
C ALA A 179 -5.94 -12.82 9.32
N LEU A 180 -4.88 -12.85 10.15
CA LEU A 180 -3.56 -13.36 9.74
C LEU A 180 -3.61 -14.85 9.31
N ALA A 181 -4.40 -15.68 10.01
CA ALA A 181 -4.59 -17.07 9.61
C ALA A 181 -5.29 -17.21 8.26
N ALA A 182 -6.23 -16.31 7.93
CA ALA A 182 -6.84 -16.26 6.61
C ALA A 182 -5.79 -15.88 5.55
N VAL A 183 -4.97 -14.84 5.79
CA VAL A 183 -3.88 -14.45 4.87
C VAL A 183 -2.85 -15.56 4.67
N PHE A 184 -2.54 -16.31 5.73
CA PHE A 184 -1.63 -17.46 5.63
C PHE A 184 -2.20 -18.56 4.73
N ILE A 185 -3.48 -18.92 4.91
CA ILE A 185 -4.15 -19.91 4.07
C ILE A 185 -4.28 -19.43 2.63
N GLU A 186 -4.62 -18.15 2.43
CA GLU A 186 -4.64 -17.49 1.12
C GLU A 186 -3.28 -17.64 0.42
N GLY A 187 -2.18 -17.29 1.10
CA GLY A 187 -0.83 -17.42 0.53
C GLY A 187 -0.51 -18.86 0.09
N LEU A 188 -0.94 -19.87 0.87
CA LEU A 188 -0.78 -21.28 0.50
C LEU A 188 -1.63 -21.65 -0.72
N ILE A 189 -2.89 -21.19 -0.77
CA ILE A 189 -3.77 -21.41 -1.93
C ILE A 189 -3.16 -20.78 -3.18
N PHE A 190 -2.65 -19.55 -3.09
CA PHE A 190 -1.98 -18.90 -4.22
C PHE A 190 -0.70 -19.56 -4.64
N LEU A 191 0.08 -20.06 -3.68
CA LEU A 191 1.30 -20.78 -4.00
C LEU A 191 0.96 -22.03 -4.81
N ALA A 192 -0.08 -22.78 -4.39
CA ALA A 192 -0.57 -23.96 -5.12
C ALA A 192 -1.13 -23.61 -6.51
N ILE A 193 -1.98 -22.58 -6.63
CA ILE A 193 -2.55 -22.13 -7.91
C ILE A 193 -1.46 -21.62 -8.87
N SER A 194 -0.46 -20.91 -8.33
CA SER A 194 0.68 -20.40 -9.11
C SER A 194 1.60 -21.53 -9.59
N ALA A 195 1.84 -22.53 -8.74
CA ALA A 195 2.62 -23.72 -9.10
C ALA A 195 1.98 -24.53 -10.24
N ILE A 196 0.65 -24.58 -10.30
CA ILE A 196 -0.12 -25.24 -11.39
C ILE A 196 -0.19 -24.34 -12.64
N GLY A 197 0.20 -23.07 -12.54
CA GLY A 197 0.13 -22.10 -13.64
C GLY A 197 -1.28 -21.57 -13.93
N LEU A 198 -2.23 -21.80 -13.02
CA LEU A 198 -3.63 -21.36 -13.19
C LEU A 198 -3.81 -19.87 -12.88
N ARG A 199 -2.90 -19.25 -12.10
CA ARG A 199 -3.00 -17.83 -11.69
C ARG A 199 -3.01 -16.87 -12.89
N ALA A 200 -2.15 -17.09 -13.88
CA ALA A 200 -2.13 -16.28 -15.10
C ALA A 200 -3.44 -16.40 -15.91
N LYS A 201 -4.10 -17.57 -15.89
CA LYS A 201 -5.40 -17.76 -16.54
C LYS A 201 -6.52 -17.05 -15.77
N LEU A 202 -6.51 -17.12 -14.44
CA LEU A 202 -7.46 -16.39 -13.58
C LEU A 202 -7.33 -14.88 -13.76
N ALA A 203 -6.11 -14.37 -13.84
CA ALA A 203 -5.81 -12.97 -14.14
C ALA A 203 -6.41 -12.49 -15.46
N LYS A 204 -6.52 -13.37 -16.47
CA LYS A 204 -7.14 -13.08 -17.78
C LYS A 204 -8.68 -13.12 -17.76
N LEU A 205 -9.30 -13.70 -16.73
CA LEU A 205 -10.77 -13.66 -16.57
C LEU A 205 -11.28 -12.29 -16.13
N VAL A 206 -10.41 -11.48 -15.53
CA VAL A 206 -10.75 -10.14 -15.06
C VAL A 206 -10.87 -9.21 -16.26
N PRO A 207 -11.98 -8.45 -16.38
CA PRO A 207 -12.14 -7.47 -17.45
C PRO A 207 -10.98 -6.46 -17.48
N LYS A 208 -10.42 -6.24 -18.67
CA LYS A 208 -9.36 -5.23 -18.91
C LYS A 208 -9.66 -3.86 -18.25
N PRO A 209 -10.86 -3.24 -18.39
CA PRO A 209 -11.13 -1.93 -17.78
C PRO A 209 -11.05 -1.96 -16.26
N VAL A 210 -11.57 -3.02 -15.62
CA VAL A 210 -11.50 -3.18 -14.16
C VAL A 210 -10.06 -3.41 -13.72
N ARG A 211 -9.31 -4.29 -14.40
CA ARG A 211 -7.92 -4.60 -14.05
C ARG A 211 -7.02 -3.35 -14.09
N ILE A 212 -7.19 -2.49 -15.10
CA ILE A 212 -6.40 -1.26 -15.23
C ILE A 212 -6.83 -0.22 -14.18
N SER A 213 -8.14 0.05 -14.08
CA SER A 213 -8.69 1.02 -13.12
C SER A 213 -8.48 0.63 -11.66
N SER A 214 -8.33 -0.67 -11.35
CA SER A 214 -8.04 -1.16 -10.00
C SER A 214 -6.80 -0.49 -9.40
N SER A 215 -5.72 -0.39 -10.19
CA SER A 215 -4.47 0.23 -9.73
C SER A 215 -4.65 1.72 -9.38
N ALA A 216 -5.33 2.48 -10.24
CA ALA A 216 -5.63 3.88 -9.97
C ALA A 216 -6.65 4.09 -8.84
N GLY A 217 -7.61 3.17 -8.67
CA GLY A 217 -8.57 3.18 -7.57
C GLY A 217 -7.88 2.97 -6.23
N ILE A 218 -6.93 2.02 -6.16
CA ILE A 218 -6.07 1.82 -4.98
C ILE A 218 -5.24 3.08 -4.72
N GLY A 219 -4.65 3.70 -5.76
CA GLY A 219 -3.94 4.97 -5.63
C GLY A 219 -4.80 6.11 -5.08
N LEU A 220 -6.05 6.22 -5.54
CA LEU A 220 -7.00 7.21 -5.04
C LEU A 220 -7.40 6.94 -3.58
N PHE A 221 -7.55 5.67 -3.21
CA PHE A 221 -7.80 5.25 -1.83
C PHE A 221 -6.62 5.59 -0.90
N LEU A 222 -5.38 5.36 -1.34
CA LEU A 222 -4.18 5.73 -0.59
C LEU A 222 -4.03 7.25 -0.45
N ALA A 223 -4.32 8.01 -1.51
CA ALA A 223 -4.35 9.46 -1.43
C ALA A 223 -5.42 9.94 -0.43
N PHE A 224 -6.59 9.29 -0.41
CA PHE A 224 -7.64 9.57 0.56
C PHE A 224 -7.16 9.32 2.00
N ILE A 225 -6.51 8.18 2.28
CA ILE A 225 -5.88 7.88 3.59
C ILE A 225 -4.82 8.94 3.94
N GLY A 226 -3.97 9.34 2.99
CA GLY A 226 -2.95 10.36 3.17
C GLY A 226 -3.48 11.77 3.47
N LEU A 227 -4.75 12.03 3.15
CA LEU A 227 -5.43 13.29 3.48
C LEU A 227 -6.08 13.26 4.88
N GLN A 228 -6.35 12.09 5.44
CA GLN A 228 -6.98 11.93 6.75
C GLN A 228 -6.04 12.27 7.91
N ASN A 229 -6.59 12.45 9.10
CA ASN A 229 -5.85 12.86 10.29
C ASN A 229 -5.02 11.72 10.92
N ASN A 230 -5.49 10.47 10.84
CA ASN A 230 -4.86 9.35 11.55
C ASN A 230 -3.54 8.92 10.89
N GLN A 231 -3.50 8.90 9.55
CA GLN A 231 -2.36 8.39 8.76
C GLN A 231 -1.71 9.43 7.86
N GLY A 232 -2.25 10.65 7.83
CA GLY A 232 -1.97 11.63 6.81
C GLY A 232 -1.68 13.03 7.32
N ILE A 233 -1.84 14.01 6.42
CA ILE A 233 -1.67 15.43 6.75
C ILE A 233 -2.84 16.01 7.56
N GLY A 234 -3.99 15.32 7.60
CA GLY A 234 -5.17 15.75 8.34
C GLY A 234 -6.01 16.84 7.67
N LEU A 235 -5.95 16.98 6.34
CA LEU A 235 -6.73 17.97 5.59
C LEU A 235 -8.23 17.66 5.63
N ILE A 236 -8.62 16.39 5.59
CA ILE A 236 -10.02 15.97 5.62
C ILE A 236 -10.38 15.37 6.98
N GLY A 237 -11.63 15.56 7.39
CA GLY A 237 -12.20 15.00 8.61
C GLY A 237 -13.67 14.62 8.42
N TYR A 238 -14.23 13.99 9.46
CA TYR A 238 -15.63 13.54 9.45
C TYR A 238 -16.60 14.72 9.61
N SER A 239 -17.75 14.63 8.93
CA SER A 239 -18.91 15.49 9.14
C SER A 239 -20.19 14.67 9.11
N SER A 240 -21.08 14.86 10.09
CA SER A 240 -22.38 14.18 10.12
C SER A 240 -23.31 14.57 8.98
N SER A 241 -23.07 15.72 8.32
CA SER A 241 -23.93 16.23 7.24
C SER A 241 -23.43 15.88 5.83
N THR A 242 -22.12 15.75 5.65
CA THR A 242 -21.48 15.61 4.32
C THR A 242 -20.55 14.41 4.22
N LEU A 243 -20.43 13.61 5.29
CA LEU A 243 -19.47 12.51 5.49
C LEU A 243 -18.01 13.01 5.59
N VAL A 244 -17.56 13.84 4.64
CA VAL A 244 -16.23 14.44 4.58
C VAL A 244 -16.34 15.97 4.66
N THR A 245 -15.49 16.59 5.46
CA THR A 245 -15.35 18.05 5.59
C THR A 245 -13.88 18.45 5.67
N LEU A 246 -13.61 19.75 5.54
CA LEU A 246 -12.31 20.33 5.83
C LEU A 246 -11.95 20.17 7.32
N GLY A 247 -10.76 19.64 7.57
CA GLY A 247 -10.21 19.31 8.89
C GLY A 247 -9.05 20.23 9.28
N ALA A 248 -7.95 19.61 9.71
CA ALA A 248 -6.71 20.26 10.13
C ALA A 248 -6.87 21.26 11.30
N CYS A 249 -7.69 20.91 12.28
CA CYS A 249 -7.85 21.71 13.50
C CYS A 249 -6.77 21.38 14.55
N PRO A 250 -6.39 22.36 15.41
CA PRO A 250 -5.51 22.12 16.55
C PRO A 250 -6.10 21.10 17.52
N SER A 251 -5.27 20.42 18.33
CA SER A 251 -5.73 19.39 19.27
C SER A 251 -6.78 19.87 20.27
N SER A 252 -6.83 21.17 20.57
CA SER A 252 -7.85 21.80 21.44
C SER A 252 -9.24 21.87 20.81
N SER A 253 -9.32 21.94 19.48
CA SER A 253 -10.57 22.16 18.72
C SER A 253 -11.09 20.86 18.09
N ARG A 254 -10.54 19.71 18.54
CA ARG A 254 -10.87 18.35 18.12
C ARG A 254 -11.84 17.72 19.11
N ALA A 255 -12.96 17.20 18.61
CA ALA A 255 -13.90 16.41 19.40
C ALA A 255 -13.89 14.96 18.91
N ALA A 256 -13.78 14.02 19.85
CA ALA A 256 -13.94 12.61 19.56
C ALA A 256 -15.44 12.30 19.39
N LEU A 257 -15.76 11.41 18.45
CA LEU A 257 -17.14 11.05 18.14
C LEU A 257 -17.56 9.82 18.92
N ALA A 258 -18.75 9.79 19.49
CA ALA A 258 -19.30 8.60 20.14
C ALA A 258 -20.71 8.30 19.63
N PRO A 259 -21.05 7.03 19.33
CA PRO A 259 -22.39 6.64 18.92
C PRO A 259 -23.35 6.80 20.10
N VAL A 260 -24.47 7.45 19.84
CA VAL A 260 -25.50 7.77 20.83
C VAL A 260 -26.88 7.33 20.34
N LEU A 261 -27.65 6.70 21.23
CA LEU A 261 -29.08 6.48 21.10
C LEU A 261 -29.83 7.73 21.53
N THR A 262 -30.71 8.21 20.67
CA THR A 262 -31.73 9.19 21.02
C THR A 262 -33.00 8.43 21.41
N SER A 263 -33.37 8.51 22.68
CA SER A 263 -34.64 7.96 23.15
C SER A 263 -35.81 8.83 22.67
N ALA A 264 -37.03 8.29 22.58
CA ALA A 264 -38.21 8.99 22.06
C ALA A 264 -38.60 10.26 22.83
N ASN A 265 -38.13 10.39 24.08
CA ASN A 265 -38.22 11.55 24.96
C ASN A 265 -37.11 12.60 24.73
N GLY A 266 -36.27 12.43 23.71
CA GLY A 266 -35.18 13.34 23.35
C GLY A 266 -33.90 13.19 24.18
N THR A 267 -33.86 12.25 25.14
CA THR A 267 -32.64 12.01 25.92
C THR A 267 -31.62 11.24 25.09
N VAL A 268 -30.39 11.73 25.08
CA VAL A 268 -29.26 11.13 24.37
C VAL A 268 -28.47 10.27 25.36
N SER A 269 -28.35 8.97 25.09
CA SER A 269 -27.52 8.03 25.86
C SER A 269 -26.51 7.37 24.93
N LEU A 270 -25.30 7.06 25.38
CA LEU A 270 -24.36 6.28 24.59
C LEU A 270 -24.99 4.94 24.18
N LEU A 271 -24.80 4.54 22.92
CA LEU A 271 -25.26 3.23 22.45
C LEU A 271 -24.59 2.15 23.31
N PRO A 272 -25.31 1.18 23.90
CA PRO A 272 -24.70 0.07 24.63
C PRO A 272 -23.72 -0.69 23.73
N GLY A 273 -22.44 -0.75 24.12
CA GLY A 273 -21.35 -1.29 23.28
C GLY A 273 -20.81 -0.32 22.21
N GLY A 274 -21.31 0.91 22.17
CA GLY A 274 -20.86 1.98 21.30
C GLY A 274 -19.58 2.61 21.80
N THR A 275 -18.53 2.59 20.98
CA THR A 275 -17.19 3.06 21.33
C THR A 275 -16.93 4.44 20.75
N VAL A 276 -16.09 5.24 21.42
CA VAL A 276 -15.62 6.51 20.85
C VAL A 276 -14.83 6.20 19.58
N SER A 277 -15.33 6.63 18.43
CA SER A 277 -14.64 6.51 17.14
C SER A 277 -13.30 7.23 17.20
N GLY A 278 -12.28 6.65 16.56
CA GLY A 278 -11.00 7.31 16.31
C GLY A 278 -11.11 8.51 15.37
N ASP A 279 -12.27 8.70 14.71
CA ASP A 279 -12.55 9.87 13.90
C ASP A 279 -12.77 11.12 14.76
N ILE A 280 -12.14 12.20 14.30
CA ILE A 280 -12.14 13.48 14.99
C ILE A 280 -13.01 14.46 14.22
N LEU A 281 -14.01 15.01 14.91
CA LEU A 281 -14.80 16.14 14.43
C LEU A 281 -14.07 17.45 14.75
N CYS A 282 -13.89 18.26 13.72
CA CYS A 282 -13.36 19.61 13.82
C CYS A 282 -14.48 20.60 14.21
N LEU A 283 -14.45 21.11 15.44
CA LEU A 283 -15.44 22.08 15.94
C LEU A 283 -15.22 23.47 15.32
N HIS A 284 -14.01 24.01 15.47
CA HIS A 284 -13.58 25.34 14.99
C HIS A 284 -12.13 25.29 14.50
N ASP A 285 -11.61 26.40 13.95
CA ASP A 285 -10.18 26.59 13.59
C ASP A 285 -9.65 25.60 12.54
N ARG A 286 -10.41 25.43 11.45
CA ARG A 286 -10.02 24.54 10.33
C ARG A 286 -8.78 25.09 9.62
N MET A 287 -7.87 24.19 9.23
CA MET A 287 -6.56 24.51 8.62
C MET A 287 -5.57 25.30 9.50
N GLU A 288 -5.79 25.38 10.81
CA GLU A 288 -4.85 26.05 11.72
C GLU A 288 -3.87 25.11 12.42
N SER A 289 -3.96 23.80 12.16
CA SER A 289 -3.05 22.81 12.75
C SER A 289 -1.60 22.99 12.26
N PRO A 290 -0.63 23.13 13.17
CA PRO A 290 0.78 23.24 12.80
C PRO A 290 1.33 21.99 12.08
N THR A 291 0.87 20.80 12.47
CA THR A 291 1.33 19.53 11.87
C THR A 291 0.84 19.38 10.43
N PHE A 292 -0.36 19.87 10.13
CA PHE A 292 -0.89 19.94 8.77
C PHE A 292 -0.01 20.80 7.86
N TRP A 293 0.31 22.03 8.26
CA TRP A 293 1.15 22.93 7.45
C TRP A 293 2.56 22.37 7.23
N LEU A 294 3.13 21.71 8.23
CA LEU A 294 4.41 21.02 8.06
C LEU A 294 4.30 19.89 7.03
N GLY A 295 3.22 19.10 7.06
CA GLY A 295 2.91 18.09 6.05
C GLY A 295 2.77 18.69 4.65
N VAL A 296 2.09 19.83 4.51
CA VAL A 296 1.95 20.56 3.23
C VAL A 296 3.31 21.02 2.70
N VAL A 297 4.19 21.55 3.55
CA VAL A 297 5.57 21.88 3.13
C VAL A 297 6.30 20.63 2.66
N GLY A 298 6.15 19.51 3.37
CA GLY A 298 6.65 18.20 2.94
C GLY A 298 6.15 17.81 1.55
N PHE A 299 4.85 17.95 1.29
CA PHE A 299 4.24 17.71 -0.01
C PHE A 299 4.87 18.57 -1.12
N VAL A 300 5.01 19.87 -0.88
CA VAL A 300 5.59 20.80 -1.85
C VAL A 300 7.04 20.45 -2.16
N ILE A 301 7.84 20.08 -1.15
CA ILE A 301 9.23 19.64 -1.35
C ILE A 301 9.26 18.42 -2.27
N ILE A 302 8.46 17.39 -1.97
CA ILE A 302 8.43 16.16 -2.79
C ILE A 302 7.96 16.48 -4.20
N ALA A 303 6.88 17.25 -4.35
CA ALA A 303 6.31 17.63 -5.64
C ALA A 303 7.36 18.38 -6.49
N TYR A 304 8.07 19.33 -5.90
CA TYR A 304 9.13 20.06 -6.59
C TYR A 304 10.30 19.15 -6.99
N CYS A 305 10.72 18.24 -6.11
CA CYS A 305 11.75 17.25 -6.42
C CYS A 305 11.30 16.30 -7.55
N LEU A 306 10.03 15.89 -7.59
CA LEU A 306 9.47 15.07 -8.67
C LEU A 306 9.44 15.84 -10.00
N VAL A 307 9.04 17.12 -10.00
CA VAL A 307 9.06 17.98 -11.19
C VAL A 307 10.48 18.12 -11.76
N LYS A 308 11.48 18.24 -10.89
CA LYS A 308 12.90 18.30 -11.27
C LYS A 308 13.52 16.93 -11.56
N ASN A 309 12.75 15.84 -11.51
CA ASN A 309 13.23 14.47 -11.65
C ASN A 309 14.44 14.15 -10.74
N ILE A 310 14.43 14.67 -9.51
CA ILE A 310 15.48 14.38 -8.52
C ILE A 310 15.27 12.97 -7.98
N LYS A 311 16.36 12.20 -7.88
CA LYS A 311 16.32 10.82 -7.39
C LYS A 311 15.98 10.79 -5.91
N GLY A 312 15.12 9.86 -5.50
CA GLY A 312 14.66 9.79 -4.10
C GLY A 312 13.78 10.96 -3.67
N ALA A 313 13.08 11.62 -4.61
CA ALA A 313 12.22 12.78 -4.36
C ALA A 313 11.31 12.63 -3.13
N MET A 314 10.74 11.44 -2.93
CA MET A 314 9.83 11.12 -1.82
C MET A 314 10.51 11.26 -0.44
N ILE A 315 11.80 10.92 -0.32
CA ILE A 315 12.51 10.94 0.98
C ILE A 315 12.77 12.35 1.46
N TYR A 316 13.08 13.30 0.56
CA TYR A 316 13.46 14.64 1.00
C TYR A 316 12.34 15.30 1.80
N GLY A 317 11.08 15.14 1.40
CA GLY A 317 9.95 15.63 2.18
C GLY A 317 9.78 14.89 3.50
N ILE A 318 9.87 13.55 3.50
CA ILE A 318 9.76 12.75 4.74
C ILE A 318 10.82 13.16 5.74
N VAL A 319 12.09 13.21 5.31
CA VAL A 319 13.23 13.58 6.16
C VAL A 319 13.08 15.00 6.66
N PHE A 320 12.66 15.95 5.81
CA PHE A 320 12.43 17.33 6.23
C PHE A 320 11.35 17.42 7.32
N VAL A 321 10.16 16.86 7.06
CA VAL A 321 9.06 16.87 8.04
C VAL A 321 9.45 16.17 9.33
N THR A 322 10.10 15.01 9.22
CA THR A 322 10.52 14.20 10.37
C THR A 322 11.58 14.92 11.20
N ALA A 323 12.60 15.51 10.56
CA ALA A 323 13.65 16.25 11.25
C ALA A 323 13.10 17.46 12.02
N VAL A 324 12.16 18.21 11.43
CA VAL A 324 11.47 19.31 12.12
C VAL A 324 10.61 18.78 13.28
N SER A 325 10.01 17.59 13.13
CA SER A 325 9.16 16.97 14.16
C SER A 325 9.94 16.36 15.33
N TRP A 326 11.27 16.20 15.23
CA TRP A 326 12.09 15.69 16.34
C TRP A 326 12.40 16.76 17.40
N PHE A 327 12.21 18.05 17.11
CA PHE A 327 12.42 19.11 18.08
C PHE A 327 11.29 19.15 19.11
N ARG A 328 11.57 18.75 20.36
CA ARG A 328 10.60 18.68 21.47
C ARG A 328 9.90 20.00 21.79
N ASN A 329 10.60 21.12 21.68
CA ASN A 329 10.09 22.44 22.07
C ASN A 329 9.09 23.05 21.06
N THR A 330 8.53 22.25 20.14
CA THR A 330 7.69 22.74 19.04
C THR A 330 6.31 22.11 19.07
N LYS A 331 5.30 22.84 18.57
CA LYS A 331 3.90 22.34 18.46
C LYS A 331 3.72 21.19 17.45
N VAL A 332 4.76 20.85 16.71
CA VAL A 332 4.78 19.80 15.67
C VAL A 332 5.61 18.58 16.12
N THR A 333 5.94 18.49 17.40
CA THR A 333 6.82 17.43 17.89
C THR A 333 6.14 16.07 17.89
N VAL A 334 6.89 15.03 17.53
CA VAL A 334 6.48 13.63 17.75
C VAL A 334 6.77 13.16 19.18
N PHE A 335 7.55 13.93 19.94
CA PHE A 335 7.96 13.64 21.32
C PHE A 335 7.42 14.72 22.27
N PRO A 336 6.08 14.78 22.49
CA PRO A 336 5.50 15.75 23.42
C PRO A 336 5.98 15.48 24.85
N ASP A 337 6.02 16.51 25.71
CA ASP A 337 6.44 16.41 27.12
C ASP A 337 5.40 15.67 27.97
N THR A 338 5.26 14.38 27.68
CA THR A 338 4.35 13.41 28.29
C THR A 338 5.12 12.12 28.53
N VAL A 339 4.65 11.27 29.42
CA VAL A 339 5.31 9.98 29.73
C VAL A 339 5.52 9.12 28.48
N ALA A 340 4.57 9.12 27.55
CA ALA A 340 4.66 8.41 26.27
C ALA A 340 5.67 9.08 25.30
N GLY A 341 5.73 10.40 25.25
CA GLY A 341 6.73 11.10 24.45
C GLY A 341 8.16 10.90 24.98
N ASP A 342 8.32 10.81 26.30
CA ASP A 342 9.62 10.52 26.95
C ASP A 342 10.09 9.09 26.66
N SER A 343 9.21 8.09 26.74
CA SER A 343 9.55 6.70 26.40
C SER A 343 9.93 6.56 24.91
N ALA A 344 9.17 7.20 24.02
CA ALA A 344 9.46 7.23 22.59
C ALA A 344 10.80 7.92 22.29
N TYR A 345 11.12 9.01 23.00
CA TYR A 345 12.39 9.72 22.84
C TYR A 345 13.59 8.90 23.35
N GLN A 346 13.44 8.16 24.46
CA GLN A 346 14.48 7.25 24.94
C GLN A 346 14.73 6.09 23.97
N TYR A 347 13.68 5.59 23.34
CA TYR A 347 13.81 4.59 22.29
C TYR A 347 14.53 5.15 21.06
N PHE A 348 14.14 6.35 20.60
CA PHE A 348 14.81 7.06 19.51
C PHE A 348 16.31 7.26 19.74
N LYS A 349 16.72 7.61 20.97
CA LYS A 349 18.14 7.77 21.34
C LYS A 349 18.98 6.51 21.19
N LYS A 350 18.38 5.33 21.17
CA LYS A 350 19.14 4.09 20.95
C LYS A 350 19.71 4.01 19.54
N VAL A 351 19.15 4.76 18.56
CA VAL A 351 19.53 4.92 17.14
C VAL A 351 19.68 3.61 16.37
N VAL A 352 20.52 2.71 16.85
CA VAL A 352 20.71 1.34 16.43
C VAL A 352 20.26 0.40 17.54
N ASP A 353 19.16 -0.32 17.30
CA ASP A 353 18.69 -1.39 18.17
C ASP A 353 18.07 -2.49 17.32
N VAL A 354 18.37 -3.73 17.65
CA VAL A 354 17.80 -4.90 16.97
C VAL A 354 16.62 -5.37 17.82
N HIS A 355 15.44 -4.84 17.49
CA HIS A 355 14.21 -5.25 18.15
C HIS A 355 13.82 -6.66 17.68
N THR A 356 13.69 -7.60 18.62
CA THR A 356 13.19 -8.95 18.33
C THR A 356 11.67 -8.94 18.35
N ILE A 357 11.04 -9.59 17.37
CA ILE A 357 9.57 -9.69 17.33
C ILE A 357 9.08 -10.52 18.52
N GLU A 358 8.24 -9.93 19.36
CA GLU A 358 7.76 -10.58 20.59
C GLU A 358 6.27 -10.98 20.52
N SER A 359 5.44 -10.21 19.82
CA SER A 359 3.97 -10.35 19.88
C SER A 359 3.30 -10.74 18.57
N THR A 360 3.90 -10.41 17.41
CA THR A 360 3.26 -10.61 16.10
C THR A 360 3.68 -11.90 15.40
N ALA A 361 4.91 -12.37 15.61
CA ALA A 361 5.42 -13.58 14.96
C ALA A 361 4.63 -14.82 15.39
N GLY A 362 4.12 -15.57 14.41
CA GLY A 362 3.34 -16.78 14.64
C GLY A 362 1.99 -16.53 15.33
N ALA A 363 1.48 -15.29 15.34
CA ALA A 363 0.20 -14.94 15.96
C ALA A 363 -1.02 -15.41 15.14
N LEU A 364 -0.99 -16.65 14.64
CA LEU A 364 -2.05 -17.27 13.83
C LEU A 364 -3.06 -18.00 14.72
N SER A 365 -4.36 -17.73 14.52
CA SER A 365 -5.42 -18.44 15.23
C SER A 365 -6.44 -19.06 14.27
N PHE A 366 -6.40 -20.39 14.18
CA PHE A 366 -7.32 -21.21 13.38
C PHE A 366 -8.64 -21.54 14.09
N LYS A 367 -8.86 -21.03 15.31
CA LYS A 367 -10.06 -21.33 16.11
C LYS A 367 -11.37 -20.96 15.40
N ASN A 368 -11.34 -19.94 14.54
CA ASN A 368 -12.52 -19.43 13.85
C ASN A 368 -12.73 -19.99 12.44
N ILE A 369 -11.96 -21.02 12.01
CA ILE A 369 -12.05 -21.59 10.65
C ILE A 369 -13.44 -22.16 10.32
N GLY A 370 -14.18 -22.62 11.34
CA GLY A 370 -15.53 -23.16 11.18
C GLY A 370 -16.63 -22.09 11.08
N LYS A 371 -16.30 -20.80 11.15
CA LYS A 371 -17.28 -19.70 11.14
C LYS A 371 -17.34 -19.03 9.77
N GLY A 372 -18.54 -18.62 9.35
CA GLY A 372 -18.78 -18.05 8.01
C GLY A 372 -17.94 -16.79 7.71
N TYR A 373 -17.79 -15.89 8.69
CA TYR A 373 -17.02 -14.66 8.51
C TYR A 373 -15.53 -14.88 8.23
N PHE A 374 -14.97 -16.04 8.65
CA PHE A 374 -13.58 -16.38 8.33
C PHE A 374 -13.42 -16.68 6.84
N TRP A 375 -14.37 -17.44 6.28
CA TRP A 375 -14.39 -17.77 4.85
C TRP A 375 -14.70 -16.56 3.98
N GLU A 376 -15.58 -15.66 4.45
CA GLU A 376 -15.84 -14.38 3.80
C GLU A 376 -14.55 -13.55 3.70
N ALA A 377 -13.80 -13.40 4.80
CA ALA A 377 -12.53 -12.70 4.81
C ALA A 377 -11.50 -13.37 3.90
N LEU A 378 -11.35 -14.71 3.97
CA LEU A 378 -10.43 -15.49 3.14
C LEU A 378 -10.69 -15.33 1.64
N VAL A 379 -11.95 -15.51 1.22
CA VAL A 379 -12.35 -15.34 -0.19
C VAL A 379 -12.12 -13.91 -0.63
N THR A 380 -12.35 -12.94 0.25
CA THR A 380 -12.16 -11.53 -0.06
C THR A 380 -10.69 -11.16 -0.25
N PHE A 381 -9.81 -11.59 0.64
CA PHE A 381 -8.36 -11.43 0.45
C PHE A 381 -7.92 -12.07 -0.87
N LEU A 382 -8.38 -13.30 -1.14
CA LEU A 382 -8.03 -14.03 -2.35
C LEU A 382 -8.39 -13.27 -3.64
N TYR A 383 -9.57 -12.67 -3.77
CA TYR A 383 -9.86 -11.93 -5.01
C TYR A 383 -9.21 -10.55 -5.05
N VAL A 384 -9.10 -9.84 -3.91
CA VAL A 384 -8.46 -8.52 -3.83
C VAL A 384 -6.99 -8.64 -4.19
N ASP A 385 -6.27 -9.61 -3.62
CA ASP A 385 -4.85 -9.82 -3.89
C ASP A 385 -4.59 -10.36 -5.31
N ILE A 386 -5.46 -11.23 -5.86
CA ILE A 386 -5.38 -11.58 -7.29
C ILE A 386 -5.39 -10.31 -8.13
N LEU A 387 -6.29 -9.37 -7.85
CA LEU A 387 -6.48 -8.18 -8.66
C LEU A 387 -5.35 -7.16 -8.46
N ASP A 388 -4.92 -6.95 -7.22
CA ASP A 388 -3.82 -6.03 -6.88
C ASP A 388 -2.47 -6.54 -7.43
N THR A 389 -2.10 -7.77 -7.11
CA THR A 389 -0.85 -8.40 -7.57
C THR A 389 -0.82 -8.51 -9.10
N THR A 390 -1.93 -8.93 -9.73
CA THR A 390 -2.01 -9.01 -11.19
C THR A 390 -1.88 -7.62 -11.81
N GLY A 391 -2.64 -6.64 -11.33
CA GLY A 391 -2.64 -5.29 -11.86
C GLY A 391 -1.26 -4.64 -11.77
N THR A 392 -0.61 -4.74 -10.61
CA THR A 392 0.73 -4.18 -10.37
C THR A 392 1.81 -4.88 -11.18
N LEU A 393 1.86 -6.23 -11.17
CA LEU A 393 2.86 -6.98 -11.93
C LEU A 393 2.76 -6.73 -13.43
N TYR A 394 1.55 -6.77 -14.00
CA TYR A 394 1.38 -6.50 -15.44
C TYR A 394 1.68 -5.03 -15.79
N SER A 395 1.25 -4.08 -14.95
CA SER A 395 1.57 -2.67 -15.15
C SER A 395 3.09 -2.42 -15.14
N MET A 396 3.82 -3.01 -14.18
CA MET A 396 5.26 -2.86 -14.08
C MET A 396 6.02 -3.62 -15.17
N ALA A 397 5.55 -4.81 -15.55
CA ALA A 397 6.13 -5.56 -16.68
C ALA A 397 5.96 -4.77 -17.98
N ARG A 398 4.79 -4.16 -18.21
CA ARG A 398 4.54 -3.31 -19.39
C ARG A 398 5.43 -2.07 -19.36
N PHE A 399 5.56 -1.45 -18.19
CA PHE A 399 6.41 -0.29 -17.98
C PHE A 399 7.90 -0.57 -18.21
N ALA A 400 8.36 -1.78 -17.85
CA ALA A 400 9.72 -2.25 -18.11
C ALA A 400 9.95 -2.71 -19.57
N GLY A 401 8.88 -2.89 -20.35
CA GLY A 401 8.94 -3.40 -21.72
C GLY A 401 9.11 -4.92 -21.81
N PHE A 402 8.59 -5.67 -20.82
CA PHE A 402 8.67 -7.15 -20.77
C PHE A 402 7.39 -7.87 -21.19
N THR A 403 6.35 -7.13 -21.59
CA THR A 403 5.06 -7.72 -22.00
C THR A 403 5.02 -8.04 -23.48
N ASP A 404 4.58 -9.26 -23.80
CA ASP A 404 4.32 -9.74 -25.16
C ASP A 404 2.93 -9.31 -25.66
N GLU A 405 2.65 -9.53 -26.95
CA GLU A 405 1.35 -9.20 -27.60
C GLU A 405 0.15 -9.93 -26.97
N ASN A 406 0.38 -11.14 -26.42
CA ASN A 406 -0.62 -11.92 -25.70
C ASN A 406 -0.90 -11.38 -24.27
N GLY A 407 -0.18 -10.32 -23.88
CA GLY A 407 -0.24 -9.72 -22.56
C GLY A 407 0.41 -10.57 -21.46
N ASP A 408 1.26 -11.55 -21.79
CA ASP A 408 2.10 -12.30 -20.84
C ASP A 408 3.49 -11.62 -20.72
N PHE A 409 4.26 -11.92 -19.68
CA PHE A 409 5.63 -11.38 -19.53
C PHE A 409 6.67 -12.43 -19.08
N GLU A 410 7.94 -12.17 -19.40
CA GLU A 410 9.05 -13.07 -19.07
C GLU A 410 9.15 -13.31 -17.55
N GLY A 411 9.12 -14.57 -17.13
CA GLY A 411 9.25 -14.94 -15.73
C GLY A 411 7.96 -14.79 -14.90
N GLN A 412 6.80 -14.57 -15.53
CA GLN A 412 5.53 -14.36 -14.83
C GLN A 412 5.18 -15.42 -13.79
N TYR A 413 5.39 -16.72 -14.10
CA TYR A 413 5.10 -17.81 -13.16
C TYR A 413 5.95 -17.70 -11.88
N PHE A 414 7.24 -17.42 -12.01
CA PHE A 414 8.14 -17.23 -10.87
C PHE A 414 7.83 -15.94 -10.12
N ALA A 415 7.39 -14.88 -10.81
CA ALA A 415 6.96 -13.64 -10.18
C ALA A 415 5.75 -13.86 -9.26
N PHE A 416 4.71 -14.53 -9.78
CA PHE A 416 3.52 -14.90 -9.01
C PHE A 416 3.82 -15.87 -7.86
N MET A 417 4.75 -16.81 -8.04
CA MET A 417 5.15 -17.74 -6.98
C MET A 417 5.96 -17.03 -5.89
N SER A 418 6.80 -16.06 -6.27
CA SER A 418 7.55 -15.22 -5.33
C SER A 418 6.64 -14.38 -4.47
N ASP A 419 5.64 -13.76 -5.09
CA ASP A 419 4.59 -13.01 -4.42
C ASP A 419 3.84 -13.88 -3.40
N ALA A 420 3.29 -15.03 -3.83
CA ALA A 420 2.56 -15.94 -2.94
C ALA A 420 3.42 -16.44 -1.76
N SER A 421 4.69 -16.75 -2.02
CA SER A 421 5.65 -17.15 -0.97
C SER A 421 5.89 -16.03 0.03
N SER A 422 5.91 -14.78 -0.44
CA SER A 422 6.09 -13.60 0.41
C SER A 422 4.87 -13.34 1.29
N ILE A 423 3.65 -13.61 0.80
CA ILE A 423 2.41 -13.55 1.60
C ILE A 423 2.48 -14.57 2.76
N VAL A 424 2.91 -15.80 2.47
CA VAL A 424 3.09 -16.85 3.50
C VAL A 424 4.11 -16.41 4.55
N VAL A 425 5.26 -15.88 4.12
CA VAL A 425 6.30 -15.40 5.06
C VAL A 425 5.82 -14.17 5.84
N GLY A 426 5.14 -13.23 5.20
CA GLY A 426 4.62 -12.01 5.84
C GLY A 426 3.60 -12.32 6.92
N SER A 427 2.63 -13.19 6.63
CA SER A 427 1.62 -13.62 7.61
C SER A 427 2.23 -14.37 8.80
N LEU A 428 3.27 -15.18 8.58
CA LEU A 428 4.01 -15.83 9.68
C LEU A 428 4.75 -14.83 10.57
N LEU A 429 5.24 -13.72 10.01
CA LEU A 429 5.87 -12.63 10.77
C LEU A 429 4.82 -11.69 11.42
N GLY A 430 3.55 -11.90 11.12
CA GLY A 430 2.42 -11.16 11.66
C GLY A 430 2.13 -9.84 10.95
N THR A 431 2.55 -9.69 9.69
CA THR A 431 2.15 -8.59 8.81
C THR A 431 1.08 -9.03 7.81
N SER A 432 0.37 -8.05 7.27
CA SER A 432 -0.55 -8.16 6.12
C SER A 432 0.12 -8.71 4.84
N PRO A 433 -0.68 -9.04 3.79
CA PRO A 433 -0.17 -9.60 2.54
C PRO A 433 0.95 -8.76 1.92
N VAL A 434 2.02 -9.43 1.52
CA VAL A 434 3.18 -8.83 0.84
C VAL A 434 2.98 -8.97 -0.66
N THR A 435 3.04 -7.87 -1.40
CA THR A 435 2.82 -7.84 -2.85
C THR A 435 3.90 -7.03 -3.58
N ALA A 436 3.87 -7.05 -4.92
CA ALA A 436 4.75 -6.27 -5.77
C ALA A 436 4.40 -4.78 -5.71
N PHE A 437 5.39 -3.94 -5.44
CA PHE A 437 5.20 -2.50 -5.25
C PHE A 437 5.36 -1.70 -6.55
N ILE A 438 4.43 -0.77 -6.79
CA ILE A 438 4.38 0.08 -8.00
C ILE A 438 5.51 1.13 -8.03
N GLU A 439 6.07 1.49 -6.88
CA GLU A 439 7.20 2.40 -6.70
C GLU A 439 8.48 1.87 -7.34
N SER A 440 8.54 0.55 -7.61
CA SER A 440 9.56 -0.09 -8.44
C SER A 440 9.66 0.55 -9.83
N SER A 441 8.59 1.21 -10.31
CA SER A 441 8.62 2.02 -11.54
C SER A 441 9.74 3.07 -11.54
N THR A 442 10.12 3.63 -10.39
CA THR A 442 11.20 4.62 -10.31
C THR A 442 12.57 3.99 -10.55
N GLY A 443 12.84 2.79 -10.04
CA GLY A 443 14.03 2.03 -10.39
C GLY A 443 14.05 1.59 -11.85
N ILE A 444 12.89 1.20 -12.40
CA ILE A 444 12.76 0.88 -13.83
C ILE A 444 13.08 2.11 -14.70
N ARG A 445 12.60 3.31 -14.32
CA ARG A 445 12.95 4.58 -14.98
C ARG A 445 14.43 4.90 -14.93
N GLU A 446 15.11 4.50 -13.85
CA GLU A 446 16.55 4.67 -13.67
C GLU A 446 17.40 3.70 -14.49
N GLY A 447 16.76 2.75 -15.19
CA GLY A 447 17.38 1.75 -16.05
C GLY A 447 17.43 0.33 -15.46
N GLY A 448 16.79 0.11 -14.31
CA GLY A 448 16.69 -1.23 -13.70
C GLY A 448 15.83 -2.18 -14.52
N ARG A 449 16.39 -3.33 -14.87
CA ARG A 449 15.75 -4.34 -15.73
C ARG A 449 15.89 -5.76 -15.23
N THR A 450 16.61 -6.00 -14.15
CA THR A 450 16.90 -7.36 -13.66
C THR A 450 16.57 -7.51 -12.19
N GLY A 451 16.57 -8.76 -11.73
CA GLY A 451 16.45 -9.09 -10.32
C GLY A 451 17.57 -8.52 -9.43
N LEU A 452 18.66 -8.02 -10.01
CA LEU A 452 19.72 -7.35 -9.26
C LEU A 452 19.23 -6.03 -8.63
N THR A 453 18.28 -5.35 -9.29
CA THR A 453 17.56 -4.21 -8.71
C THR A 453 16.81 -4.63 -7.44
N ALA A 454 16.05 -5.74 -7.50
CA ALA A 454 15.32 -6.26 -6.33
C ALA A 454 16.26 -6.73 -5.21
N LEU A 455 17.38 -7.38 -5.54
CA LEU A 455 18.40 -7.77 -4.56
C LEU A 455 19.08 -6.58 -3.88
N THR A 456 19.28 -5.49 -4.62
CA THR A 456 19.80 -4.25 -4.05
C THR A 456 18.80 -3.68 -3.03
N VAL A 457 17.51 -3.66 -3.36
CA VAL A 457 16.45 -3.25 -2.44
C VAL A 457 16.43 -4.15 -1.20
N ALA A 458 16.58 -5.45 -1.37
CA ALA A 458 16.71 -6.42 -0.28
C ALA A 458 17.88 -6.06 0.65
N GLY A 459 19.05 -5.73 0.08
CA GLY A 459 20.21 -5.26 0.85
C GLY A 459 19.91 -3.99 1.67
N TYR A 460 19.13 -3.06 1.14
CA TYR A 460 18.71 -1.88 1.89
C TYR A 460 17.69 -2.19 2.99
N PHE A 461 16.75 -3.11 2.78
CA PHE A 461 15.89 -3.60 3.86
C PHE A 461 16.71 -4.27 4.96
N LEU A 462 17.73 -5.06 4.62
CA LEU A 462 18.65 -5.63 5.60
C LEU A 462 19.37 -4.53 6.40
N LEU A 463 19.79 -3.44 5.75
CA LEU A 463 20.38 -2.29 6.46
C LEU A 463 19.35 -1.58 7.35
N ALA A 464 18.10 -1.43 6.90
CA ALA A 464 17.03 -0.80 7.65
C ALA A 464 16.73 -1.51 8.98
N PHE A 465 16.98 -2.82 9.06
CA PHE A 465 16.84 -3.63 10.27
C PHE A 465 17.60 -3.04 11.47
N PHE A 466 18.79 -2.48 11.24
CA PHE A 466 19.62 -1.87 12.28
C PHE A 466 19.11 -0.49 12.71
N PHE A 467 18.36 0.22 11.87
CA PHE A 467 17.87 1.58 12.14
C PHE A 467 16.39 1.61 12.53
N THR A 468 15.84 0.49 13.03
CA THR A 468 14.45 0.36 13.45
C THR A 468 14.00 1.48 14.42
N PRO A 469 14.77 1.85 15.47
CA PRO A 469 14.36 2.93 16.37
C PRO A 469 14.19 4.30 15.69
N LEU A 470 15.06 4.58 14.71
CA LEU A 470 14.99 5.80 13.92
C LEU A 470 13.71 5.83 13.07
N LEU A 471 13.41 4.71 12.41
CA LEU A 471 12.25 4.59 11.52
C LEU A 471 10.92 4.60 12.28
N ALA A 472 10.89 4.06 13.51
CA ALA A 472 9.70 4.09 14.37
C ALA A 472 9.27 5.51 14.75
N SER A 473 10.20 6.48 14.73
CA SER A 473 9.95 7.88 15.09
C SER A 473 9.36 8.74 13.96
N ILE A 474 9.13 8.17 12.77
CA ILE A 474 8.54 8.91 11.65
C ILE A 474 7.06 9.19 11.95
N PRO A 475 6.64 10.47 12.01
CA PRO A 475 5.27 10.83 12.31
C PRO A 475 4.32 10.57 11.13
N ALA A 476 3.02 10.39 11.42
CA ALA A 476 1.99 10.18 10.40
C ALA A 476 1.88 11.34 9.39
N TRP A 477 2.04 12.59 9.84
CA TRP A 477 2.02 13.76 8.93
C TRP A 477 3.24 13.87 8.01
N ALA A 478 4.33 13.13 8.26
CA ALA A 478 5.43 12.97 7.30
C ALA A 478 5.12 11.92 6.23
N VAL A 479 4.27 10.95 6.56
CA VAL A 479 3.86 9.83 5.68
C VAL A 479 2.74 10.25 4.72
N GLY A 480 1.83 11.13 5.15
CA GLY A 480 0.72 11.60 4.32
C GLY A 480 1.11 12.13 2.94
N PRO A 481 2.09 13.05 2.81
CA PRO A 481 2.46 13.63 1.51
C PRO A 481 2.94 12.61 0.47
N PRO A 482 3.83 11.64 0.82
CA PRO A 482 4.11 10.49 -0.03
C PRO A 482 2.86 9.76 -0.52
N LEU A 483 1.91 9.42 0.35
CA LEU A 483 0.69 8.68 -0.03
C LEU A 483 -0.15 9.43 -1.07
N ILE A 484 -0.27 10.75 -0.91
CA ILE A 484 -0.98 11.60 -1.88
C ILE A 484 -0.29 11.56 -3.25
N LEU A 485 1.04 11.66 -3.28
CA LEU A 485 1.82 11.65 -4.52
C LEU A 485 1.91 10.26 -5.16
N VAL A 486 1.88 9.17 -4.38
CA VAL A 486 1.72 7.81 -4.90
C VAL A 486 0.40 7.69 -5.66
N GLY A 487 -0.69 8.27 -5.13
CA GLY A 487 -1.96 8.35 -5.85
C GLY A 487 -1.83 9.03 -7.22
N VAL A 488 -1.04 10.11 -7.32
CA VAL A 488 -0.74 10.77 -8.60
C VAL A 488 0.01 9.85 -9.56
N LEU A 489 1.02 9.11 -9.08
CA LEU A 489 1.79 8.18 -9.91
C LEU A 489 0.93 7.04 -10.46
N MET A 490 0.01 6.50 -9.66
CA MET A 490 -0.89 5.41 -10.06
C MET A 490 -2.02 5.86 -10.99
N MET A 491 -2.42 7.13 -10.93
CA MET A 491 -3.44 7.71 -11.81
C MET A 491 -3.03 7.68 -13.30
N ARG A 492 -1.74 7.50 -13.60
CA ARG A 492 -1.25 7.37 -14.99
C ARG A 492 -1.89 6.19 -15.75
N SER A 493 -2.23 5.10 -15.05
CA SER A 493 -2.86 3.93 -15.67
C SER A 493 -4.25 4.22 -16.26
N VAL A 494 -4.92 5.28 -15.77
CA VAL A 494 -6.27 5.68 -16.21
C VAL A 494 -6.31 6.09 -17.68
N VAL A 495 -5.18 6.56 -18.23
CA VAL A 495 -5.04 6.92 -19.64
C VAL A 495 -5.12 5.69 -20.55
N GLU A 496 -4.88 4.48 -20.04
CA GLU A 496 -4.95 3.25 -20.83
C GLU A 496 -6.39 2.71 -21.01
N ILE A 497 -7.37 3.34 -20.36
CA ILE A 497 -8.79 2.98 -20.49
C ILE A 497 -9.36 3.64 -21.74
N GLU A 498 -10.12 2.88 -22.52
CA GLU A 498 -10.82 3.37 -23.72
C GLU A 498 -12.07 4.15 -23.29
N TRP A 499 -11.91 5.45 -23.05
CA TRP A 499 -12.96 6.32 -22.53
C TRP A 499 -14.10 6.59 -23.52
N ASP A 500 -13.89 6.38 -24.82
CA ASP A 500 -14.91 6.55 -25.84
C ASP A 500 -15.96 5.42 -25.80
N ASP A 501 -15.58 4.23 -25.34
CA ASP A 501 -16.50 3.11 -25.15
C ASP A 501 -17.08 3.10 -23.74
N MET A 502 -18.34 3.52 -23.62
CA MET A 502 -19.07 3.54 -22.34
C MET A 502 -19.16 2.16 -21.67
N ARG A 503 -19.08 1.06 -22.41
CA ARG A 503 -19.04 -0.30 -21.84
C ARG A 503 -17.77 -0.56 -21.03
N GLN A 504 -16.69 0.18 -21.33
CA GLN A 504 -15.42 0.10 -20.61
C GLN A 504 -15.25 1.25 -19.62
N ALA A 505 -15.64 2.47 -20.01
CA ALA A 505 -15.50 3.68 -19.20
C ALA A 505 -16.33 3.62 -17.90
N ILE A 506 -17.59 3.17 -17.97
CA ILE A 506 -18.48 3.14 -16.79
C ILE A 506 -17.96 2.17 -15.72
N PRO A 507 -17.65 0.88 -16.02
CA PRO A 507 -17.09 -0.03 -15.03
C PRO A 507 -15.77 0.46 -14.42
N ALA A 508 -14.91 1.07 -15.25
CA ALA A 508 -13.66 1.63 -14.78
C ALA A 508 -13.90 2.79 -13.81
N PHE A 509 -14.77 3.74 -14.16
CA PHE A 509 -15.13 4.86 -13.28
C PHE A 509 -15.73 4.40 -11.95
N MET A 510 -16.65 3.42 -11.99
CA MET A 510 -17.24 2.84 -10.78
C MET A 510 -16.17 2.19 -9.90
N THR A 511 -15.20 1.49 -10.49
CA THR A 511 -14.06 0.91 -9.77
C THR A 511 -13.23 2.00 -9.07
N LEU A 512 -12.96 3.12 -9.75
CA LEU A 512 -12.16 4.23 -9.20
C LEU A 512 -12.84 4.90 -7.99
N ILE A 513 -14.13 5.24 -8.13
CA ILE A 513 -14.82 6.07 -7.13
C ILE A 513 -15.29 5.28 -5.91
N LEU A 514 -15.68 4.01 -6.09
CA LEU A 514 -16.21 3.21 -4.99
C LEU A 514 -15.13 2.85 -3.97
N MET A 515 -13.88 2.57 -4.38
CA MET A 515 -12.81 2.21 -3.45
C MET A 515 -12.62 3.20 -2.28
N PRO A 516 -12.39 4.51 -2.52
CA PRO A 516 -12.23 5.48 -1.43
C PRO A 516 -13.53 5.72 -0.67
N PHE A 517 -14.67 5.79 -1.36
CA PHE A 517 -15.94 6.18 -0.72
C PHE A 517 -16.61 5.06 0.08
N THR A 518 -16.35 3.80 -0.26
CA THR A 518 -16.76 2.66 0.56
C THR A 518 -15.66 2.23 1.53
N TYR A 519 -14.53 2.93 1.53
CA TYR A 519 -13.34 2.61 2.34
C TYR A 519 -12.93 1.12 2.22
N SER A 520 -13.11 0.55 1.02
CA SER A 520 -12.98 -0.88 0.78
C SER A 520 -12.67 -1.15 -0.68
N ILE A 521 -11.47 -1.67 -0.92
CA ILE A 521 -11.00 -2.09 -2.25
C ILE A 521 -11.91 -3.20 -2.78
N ALA A 522 -12.27 -4.13 -1.90
CA ALA A 522 -13.18 -5.23 -2.16
C ALA A 522 -14.51 -4.78 -2.81
N TYR A 523 -15.20 -3.81 -2.20
CA TYR A 523 -16.46 -3.30 -2.72
C TYR A 523 -16.29 -2.48 -4.00
N GLY A 524 -15.17 -1.75 -4.13
CA GLY A 524 -14.85 -1.05 -5.37
C GLY A 524 -14.69 -1.98 -6.57
N LEU A 525 -13.99 -3.11 -6.38
CA LEU A 525 -13.81 -4.13 -7.42
C LEU A 525 -15.11 -4.84 -7.77
N ILE A 526 -15.91 -5.22 -6.76
CA ILE A 526 -17.23 -5.85 -6.97
C ILE A 526 -18.14 -4.92 -7.78
N GLY A 527 -18.19 -3.63 -7.44
CA GLY A 527 -18.99 -2.65 -8.17
C GLY A 527 -18.53 -2.49 -9.63
N GLY A 528 -17.22 -2.48 -9.87
CA GLY A 528 -16.63 -2.46 -11.21
C GLY A 528 -16.99 -3.69 -12.05
N ILE A 529 -16.72 -4.89 -11.52
CA ILE A 529 -16.99 -6.16 -12.21
C ILE A 529 -18.49 -6.34 -12.44
N GLY A 530 -19.31 -6.04 -11.43
CA GLY A 530 -20.77 -6.14 -11.53
C GLY A 530 -21.32 -5.22 -12.61
N THR A 531 -20.86 -3.98 -12.67
CA THR A 531 -21.26 -3.03 -13.73
C THR A 531 -20.83 -3.51 -15.11
N TYR A 532 -19.61 -4.04 -15.24
CA TYR A 532 -19.13 -4.62 -16.49
C TYR A 532 -19.99 -5.81 -16.95
N MET A 533 -20.35 -6.71 -16.03
CA MET A 533 -21.19 -7.87 -16.33
C MET A 533 -22.59 -7.44 -16.79
N VAL A 534 -23.21 -6.46 -16.12
CA VAL A 534 -24.55 -5.98 -16.47
C VAL A 534 -24.56 -5.33 -17.85
N LEU A 535 -23.58 -4.49 -18.17
CA LEU A 535 -23.51 -3.79 -19.45
C LEU A 535 -23.23 -4.73 -20.63
N ASN A 536 -22.44 -5.78 -20.42
CA ASN A 536 -22.13 -6.77 -21.46
C ASN A 536 -23.14 -7.92 -21.51
N LEU A 537 -24.06 -8.02 -20.55
CA LEU A 537 -25.05 -9.10 -20.47
C LEU A 537 -25.92 -9.18 -21.73
N TRP A 538 -26.30 -8.02 -22.27
CA TRP A 538 -27.12 -7.93 -23.48
C TRP A 538 -26.37 -8.46 -24.70
N ASP A 539 -25.11 -8.05 -24.89
CA ASP A 539 -24.29 -8.46 -26.03
C ASP A 539 -23.95 -9.96 -25.95
N TRP A 540 -23.68 -10.49 -24.75
CA TRP A 540 -23.51 -11.92 -24.50
C TRP A 540 -24.80 -12.70 -24.78
N GLY A 541 -25.95 -12.17 -24.36
CA GLY A 541 -27.26 -12.76 -24.62
C GLY A 541 -27.59 -12.84 -26.11
N VAL A 542 -27.37 -11.75 -26.86
CA VAL A 542 -27.56 -11.71 -28.32
C VAL A 542 -26.59 -12.67 -29.03
N GLY A 543 -25.33 -12.74 -28.60
CA GLY A 543 -24.34 -13.70 -29.11
C GLY A 543 -24.75 -15.15 -28.86
N PHE A 544 -25.26 -15.45 -27.66
CA PHE A 544 -25.76 -16.78 -27.29
C PHE A 544 -27.00 -17.18 -28.10
N LEU A 545 -27.95 -16.26 -28.28
CA LEU A 545 -29.16 -16.47 -29.09
C LEU A 545 -28.85 -16.63 -30.59
N ARG A 546 -27.81 -15.95 -31.10
CA ARG A 546 -27.28 -16.19 -32.45
C ARG A 546 -26.66 -17.58 -32.57
N LYS A 547 -25.89 -18.01 -31.56
CA LYS A 547 -25.25 -19.34 -31.53
C LYS A 547 -26.27 -20.49 -31.48
N PHE A 548 -27.45 -20.24 -30.91
CA PHE A 548 -28.60 -21.15 -30.91
C PHE A 548 -29.56 -20.97 -32.11
N GLY A 549 -29.24 -20.10 -33.06
CA GLY A 549 -29.99 -19.97 -34.32
C GLY A 549 -31.37 -19.31 -34.21
N ILE A 550 -31.72 -18.73 -33.06
CA ILE A 550 -33.05 -18.13 -32.81
C ILE A 550 -33.16 -16.73 -33.43
N LEU A 551 -32.04 -16.02 -33.60
CA LEU A 551 -31.97 -14.68 -34.18
C LEU A 551 -31.27 -14.69 -35.54
N LYS A 552 -32.02 -15.03 -36.61
CA LYS A 552 -31.64 -14.70 -38.00
C LYS A 552 -32.22 -13.33 -38.34
N GLY A 553 -31.37 -12.29 -38.41
CA GLY A 553 -31.71 -11.11 -39.22
C GLY A 553 -31.76 -9.73 -38.57
N VAL A 554 -31.16 -9.48 -37.40
CA VAL A 554 -30.89 -8.09 -36.98
C VAL A 554 -29.47 -7.70 -37.43
N LYS A 555 -29.40 -6.91 -38.50
CA LYS A 555 -28.18 -6.22 -38.94
C LYS A 555 -27.71 -5.32 -37.79
N SER A 556 -26.54 -5.63 -37.25
CA SER A 556 -25.84 -4.70 -36.37
C SER A 556 -25.42 -3.50 -37.23
N ASN A 557 -25.69 -2.29 -36.76
CA ASN A 557 -25.16 -1.06 -37.36
C ASN A 557 -23.68 -0.83 -36.96
N ASN A 558 -22.93 -1.90 -36.67
CA ASN A 558 -21.47 -1.85 -36.57
C ASN A 558 -20.88 -2.03 -37.97
N GLY A 559 -20.78 -0.92 -38.68
CA GLY A 559 -19.74 -0.78 -39.69
C GLY A 559 -18.38 -0.79 -39.00
N ASN A 560 -17.54 -1.73 -39.42
CA ASN A 560 -16.11 -1.86 -39.16
C ASN A 560 -15.72 -2.41 -37.78
N LEU A 561 -15.73 -3.74 -37.68
CA LEU A 561 -14.62 -4.52 -37.14
C LEU A 561 -14.73 -5.93 -37.74
N GLU A 562 -13.62 -6.39 -38.33
CA GLU A 562 -13.37 -7.71 -38.92
C GLU A 562 -13.79 -7.95 -40.38
N GLU A 563 -12.99 -7.43 -41.32
CA GLU A 563 -12.46 -8.19 -42.47
C GLU A 563 -11.35 -7.36 -43.14
N GLY A 564 -10.08 -7.72 -42.88
CA GLY A 564 -8.96 -6.92 -43.37
C GLY A 564 -7.56 -7.40 -43.03
N GLU A 565 -7.33 -8.68 -42.79
CA GLU A 565 -6.01 -9.29 -43.05
C GLU A 565 -6.18 -10.25 -44.22
N ILE A 566 -5.75 -9.81 -45.40
CA ILE A 566 -5.03 -10.55 -46.45
C ILE A 566 -5.00 -9.62 -47.69
N ASN A 567 -3.77 -9.28 -48.12
CA ASN A 567 -3.35 -8.54 -49.33
C ASN A 567 -2.92 -7.08 -49.10
N GLY A 568 -1.59 -6.88 -49.19
CA GLY A 568 -0.93 -5.62 -48.89
C GLY A 568 -0.99 -4.55 -49.98
N ALA A 569 -0.58 -3.34 -49.60
CA ALA A 569 0.23 -2.43 -50.41
C ALA A 569 0.50 -1.15 -49.60
N ARG A 570 1.79 -0.83 -49.47
CA ARG A 570 2.40 0.53 -49.50
C ARG A 570 1.40 1.71 -49.55
N ARG A 571 1.50 2.62 -48.57
CA ARG A 571 1.44 4.07 -48.80
C ARG A 571 1.95 4.85 -47.59
N ASP A 572 3.04 5.57 -47.82
CA ASP A 572 3.54 6.70 -47.05
C ASP A 572 2.47 7.78 -46.85
N VAL A 573 2.38 8.36 -45.65
CA VAL A 573 2.02 9.78 -45.40
C VAL A 573 2.67 10.17 -44.07
N SER A 574 3.87 10.74 -44.08
CA SER A 574 4.14 12.19 -44.14
C SER A 574 3.56 12.98 -42.96
N ALA A 575 4.48 13.44 -42.11
CA ALA A 575 4.25 14.40 -41.04
C ALA A 575 3.73 15.74 -41.57
N LYS A 576 2.84 16.38 -40.82
CA LYS A 576 2.78 17.85 -40.73
C LYS A 576 2.42 18.31 -39.30
N PRO A 577 3.03 19.42 -38.84
CA PRO A 577 2.91 19.93 -37.48
C PRO A 577 1.68 20.81 -37.33
N ILE A 578 1.19 20.98 -36.10
CA ILE A 578 0.21 22.01 -35.77
C ILE A 578 0.91 23.03 -34.86
N GLU A 579 1.13 24.22 -35.41
CA GLU A 579 1.35 25.47 -34.68
C GLU A 579 0.01 25.97 -34.11
N VAL A 580 -0.02 26.26 -32.81
CA VAL A 580 -0.22 27.57 -32.14
C VAL A 580 -0.59 27.29 -30.69
#